data_AF-A0A955V866-F1
#
_entry.id   AF-A0A955V866-F1
#
_cell.length_a   1.000
_cell.length_b   1.000
_cell.length_c   1.000
_cell.angle_alpha   90.00
_cell.angle_beta   90.00
_cell.angle_gamma   90.00
#
_symmetry.space_group_name_H-M   'P 1'
#
loop_
_entity.id
_entity.type
_entity.pdbx_description
1 polymer ?
#
loop_
_entity_poly.entity_id
_entity_poly.type
_entity_poly.pdbx_seq_one_letter_code
_entity_poly.pdbx_strand_id
1 'polypeptide(L)'
;LGGVATDVAVTADLEKGRITVIDVPPEAPGLLATWRELGNRIPAEGVPDLVEYLAEASEHAEMSLPDELAGEDVPPDSRPFLQLEAPPDATVIARLAVRPLSERASEPPGSGPERLIARRDGQVVHCQRDMGAELVAAGQLAALLGVEPHDSGLRWEWGFTEIDDVLDLLARAREAEVRVEWGSEQRYNVGRTITGSDLTVRAEGAKGRDWFGLDGGVKVGDSVIPLREVLRALRERRRYVRVGEGEWAAIDAQLQRRLDALAQTAATDKKGDDRLSILAAPLVAGLEEIGAHVVGTGAWLERMERMREAADLDVPIPDAFTGSLRDYQREGFEWLARLAHWASGACLADDMGL
;
A
#
# COMPACT_ATOMS: atom_id res chain seq x y z
N LEU A 1 -24.10 -35.94 44.73
CA LEU A 1 -24.99 -36.97 44.15
C LEU A 1 -24.09 -37.90 43.33
N GLY A 2 -24.24 -39.21 43.52
CA GLY A 2 -23.29 -40.20 42.98
C GLY A 2 -23.35 -40.38 41.47
N GLY A 3 -22.28 -40.98 40.93
CA GLY A 3 -22.22 -41.60 39.62
C GLY A 3 -21.82 -40.67 38.48
N VAL A 4 -20.71 -41.05 37.82
CA VAL A 4 -20.11 -40.55 36.57
C VAL A 4 -18.88 -39.66 36.81
N ALA A 5 -17.72 -40.26 36.51
CA ALA A 5 -16.46 -39.58 36.31
C ALA A 5 -16.68 -38.44 35.31
N THR A 6 -16.71 -37.23 35.83
CA THR A 6 -16.58 -36.03 35.01
C THR A 6 -15.41 -35.28 35.63
N ASP A 7 -14.29 -35.44 34.95
CA ASP A 7 -13.03 -34.72 35.07
C ASP A 7 -13.28 -33.23 34.78
N VAL A 8 -14.10 -32.59 35.60
CA VAL A 8 -14.58 -31.23 35.36
C VAL A 8 -14.71 -30.49 36.69
N ALA A 9 -13.93 -29.43 36.87
CA ALA A 9 -14.02 -28.50 37.98
C ALA A 9 -14.88 -27.31 37.55
N VAL A 10 -15.91 -27.00 38.34
CA VAL A 10 -16.77 -25.83 38.09
C VAL A 10 -16.53 -24.81 39.18
N THR A 11 -16.12 -23.60 38.79
CA THR A 11 -16.03 -22.44 39.69
C THR A 11 -17.04 -21.38 39.28
N ALA A 12 -17.75 -20.82 40.25
CA ALA A 12 -18.76 -19.79 40.02
C ALA A 12 -18.34 -18.50 40.72
N ASP A 13 -18.09 -17.47 39.93
CA ASP A 13 -17.95 -16.08 40.41
C ASP A 13 -19.34 -15.44 40.41
N LEU A 14 -19.96 -15.41 41.58
CA LEU A 14 -21.33 -14.94 41.78
C LEU A 14 -21.45 -13.41 41.72
N GLU A 15 -20.36 -12.67 41.95
CA GLU A 15 -20.34 -11.21 41.84
C GLU A 15 -20.29 -10.76 40.37
N LYS A 16 -19.56 -11.51 39.53
CA LYS A 16 -19.45 -11.25 38.10
C LYS A 16 -20.44 -12.06 37.24
N GLY A 17 -21.27 -12.89 37.87
CA GLY A 17 -22.26 -13.73 37.19
C GLY A 17 -21.67 -14.76 36.22
N ARG A 18 -20.44 -15.24 36.48
CA ARG A 18 -19.71 -16.12 35.56
C ARG A 18 -19.50 -17.50 36.16
N ILE A 19 -19.89 -18.54 35.43
CA ILE A 19 -19.55 -19.93 35.74
C ILE A 19 -18.44 -20.36 34.79
N THR A 20 -17.31 -20.79 35.35
CA THR A 20 -16.17 -21.34 34.61
C THR A 20 -16.15 -22.85 34.82
N VAL A 21 -16.18 -23.58 33.72
CA VAL A 21 -16.13 -25.04 33.68
C VAL A 21 -14.75 -25.41 33.13
N ILE A 22 -13.98 -26.16 33.89
CA ILE A 22 -12.59 -26.51 33.60
C ILE A 22 -12.51 -28.03 33.48
N ASP A 23 -12.11 -28.55 32.34
CA ASP A 23 -11.77 -29.96 32.21
C ASP A 23 -10.48 -30.25 33.00
N VAL A 24 -10.55 -31.20 33.92
CA VAL A 24 -9.48 -31.58 34.83
C VAL A 24 -8.75 -32.77 34.24
N PRO A 25 -7.53 -32.63 33.69
CA PRO A 25 -6.83 -33.74 33.08
C PRO A 25 -6.64 -34.90 34.08
N PRO A 26 -6.67 -36.17 33.62
CA PRO A 26 -6.60 -37.35 34.49
C PRO A 26 -5.30 -37.44 35.31
N GLU A 27 -4.27 -36.70 34.94
CA GLU A 27 -3.00 -36.55 35.67
C GLU A 27 -3.08 -35.56 36.84
N ALA A 28 -4.09 -34.66 36.84
CA ALA A 28 -4.22 -33.59 37.83
C ALA A 28 -4.36 -34.08 39.28
N PRO A 29 -5.07 -35.18 39.60
CA PRO A 29 -5.11 -35.70 40.98
C PRO A 29 -3.73 -36.13 41.50
N GLY A 30 -2.90 -36.70 40.63
CA GLY A 30 -1.52 -37.08 40.94
C GLY A 30 -0.66 -35.85 41.20
N LEU A 31 -0.72 -34.87 40.30
CA LEU A 31 -0.04 -33.58 40.46
C LEU A 31 -0.45 -32.85 41.74
N LEU A 32 -1.75 -32.78 42.05
CA LEU A 32 -2.27 -32.16 43.28
C LEU A 32 -1.85 -32.90 44.55
N ALA A 33 -1.75 -34.23 44.50
CA ALA A 33 -1.24 -35.03 45.61
C ALA A 33 0.25 -34.77 45.84
N THR A 34 1.06 -34.80 44.78
CA THR A 34 2.48 -34.45 44.82
C THR A 34 2.69 -33.02 45.32
N TRP A 35 1.88 -32.07 44.87
CA TRP A 35 1.97 -30.66 45.28
C TRP A 35 1.54 -30.44 46.73
N ARG A 36 0.56 -31.19 47.24
CA ARG A 36 0.21 -31.20 48.68
C ARG A 36 1.31 -31.79 49.56
N GLU A 37 2.03 -32.78 49.05
CA GLU A 37 3.04 -33.53 49.80
C GLU A 37 4.40 -32.81 49.83
N LEU A 38 4.83 -32.28 48.69
CA LEU A 38 6.11 -31.59 48.54
C LEU A 38 5.99 -30.06 48.73
N GLY A 39 4.78 -29.51 48.66
CA GLY A 39 4.54 -28.07 48.74
C GLY A 39 5.17 -27.33 47.56
N ASN A 40 5.71 -26.14 47.84
CA ASN A 40 6.43 -25.30 46.88
C ASN A 40 7.95 -25.59 46.81
N ARG A 41 8.40 -26.77 47.28
CA ARG A 41 9.82 -27.13 47.29
C ARG A 41 10.21 -27.87 46.02
N ILE A 42 10.88 -27.17 45.12
CA ILE A 42 11.45 -27.74 43.90
C ILE A 42 12.90 -28.12 44.20
N PRO A 43 13.34 -29.37 43.94
CA PRO A 43 14.75 -29.75 44.04
C PRO A 43 15.59 -28.88 43.11
N ALA A 44 16.76 -28.41 43.56
CA ALA A 44 17.64 -27.56 42.74
C ALA A 44 17.99 -28.19 41.37
N GLU A 45 18.05 -29.52 41.32
CA GLU A 45 18.32 -30.32 40.12
C GLU A 45 17.17 -30.28 39.09
N GLY A 46 15.92 -30.08 39.53
CA GLY A 46 14.72 -30.04 38.67
C GLY A 46 14.28 -28.61 38.29
N VAL A 47 15.00 -27.59 38.76
CA VAL A 47 14.74 -26.20 38.40
C VAL A 47 14.88 -25.95 36.88
N PRO A 48 15.93 -26.46 36.18
CA PRO A 48 16.04 -26.27 34.73
C PRO A 48 14.86 -26.85 33.96
N ASP A 49 14.42 -28.07 34.29
CA ASP A 49 13.30 -28.75 33.63
C ASP A 49 11.96 -28.04 33.89
N LEU A 50 11.77 -27.52 35.11
CA LEU A 50 10.59 -26.72 35.44
C LEU A 50 10.57 -25.40 34.65
N VAL A 51 11.71 -24.73 34.53
CA VAL A 51 11.79 -23.47 33.76
C VAL A 51 11.58 -23.74 32.26
N GLU A 52 12.04 -24.89 31.75
CA GLU A 52 11.74 -25.33 30.38
C GLU A 52 10.24 -25.51 30.15
N TYR A 53 9.57 -26.26 31.03
CA TYR A 53 8.12 -26.42 30.97
C TYR A 53 7.37 -25.10 31.09
N LEU A 54 7.81 -24.20 31.98
CA LEU A 54 7.19 -22.88 32.15
C LEU A 54 7.48 -21.94 30.97
N ALA A 55 8.60 -22.09 30.26
CA ALA A 55 8.81 -21.32 29.03
C ALA A 55 7.79 -21.73 27.95
N GLU A 56 7.58 -23.03 27.72
CA GLU A 56 6.59 -23.55 26.76
C GLU A 56 5.15 -23.20 27.16
N ALA A 57 4.81 -23.39 28.44
CA ALA A 57 3.47 -23.06 28.92
C ALA A 57 3.17 -21.55 28.88
N SER A 58 4.20 -20.69 28.90
CA SER A 58 4.03 -19.22 28.81
C SER A 58 3.61 -18.73 27.43
N GLU A 59 3.63 -19.59 26.42
CA GLU A 59 3.03 -19.30 25.11
C GLU A 59 1.50 -19.37 25.15
N HIS A 60 0.93 -20.09 26.12
CA HIS A 60 -0.49 -20.41 26.18
C HIS A 60 -1.20 -19.84 27.41
N ALA A 61 -0.45 -19.43 28.45
CA ALA A 61 -1.00 -18.89 29.68
C ALA A 61 -0.09 -17.82 30.30
N GLU A 62 -0.70 -16.83 30.94
CA GLU A 62 0.02 -15.81 31.71
C GLU A 62 0.62 -16.44 32.96
N MET A 63 1.94 -16.38 33.10
CA MET A 63 2.67 -16.99 34.22
C MET A 63 3.65 -16.00 34.84
N SER A 64 3.69 -15.99 36.17
CA SER A 64 4.62 -15.19 36.96
C SER A 64 5.64 -16.11 37.63
N LEU A 65 6.90 -16.04 37.19
CA LEU A 65 8.02 -16.67 37.88
C LEU A 65 8.52 -15.77 39.03
N PRO A 66 8.87 -16.33 40.20
CA PRO A 66 9.64 -15.63 41.22
C PRO A 66 10.96 -15.13 40.64
N ASP A 67 11.41 -13.94 41.06
CA ASP A 67 12.63 -13.29 40.55
C ASP A 67 13.91 -14.14 40.75
N GLU A 68 13.88 -15.08 41.70
CA GLU A 68 14.95 -16.06 41.98
C GLU A 68 15.11 -17.13 40.88
N LEU A 69 14.06 -17.35 40.08
CA LEU A 69 14.00 -18.28 38.95
C LEU A 69 13.94 -17.57 37.60
N ALA A 70 13.71 -16.25 37.62
CA ALA A 70 13.76 -15.41 36.45
C ALA A 70 15.23 -15.29 36.01
N GLY A 71 15.52 -15.63 34.75
CA GLY A 71 16.86 -15.50 34.21
C GLY A 71 17.28 -14.04 34.01
N GLU A 72 18.12 -13.74 33.03
CA GLU A 72 18.56 -12.36 32.78
C GLU A 72 17.37 -11.44 32.43
N ASP A 73 17.29 -10.26 33.05
CA ASP A 73 16.31 -9.21 32.69
C ASP A 73 16.87 -8.38 31.52
N VAL A 74 16.14 -8.38 30.40
CA VAL A 74 16.55 -7.77 29.14
C VAL A 74 15.54 -6.67 28.79
N PRO A 75 15.98 -5.47 28.36
CA PRO A 75 15.06 -4.42 27.96
C PRO A 75 14.19 -4.88 26.76
N PRO A 76 12.86 -4.71 26.82
CA PRO A 76 11.97 -5.11 25.73
C PRO A 76 12.14 -4.21 24.49
N ASP A 77 12.08 -4.80 23.29
CA ASP A 77 11.85 -4.02 22.05
C ASP A 77 10.35 -3.81 21.82
N SER A 78 9.82 -2.75 22.42
CA SER A 78 8.40 -2.37 22.31
C SER A 78 8.07 -1.53 21.07
N ARG A 79 8.97 -1.44 20.08
CA ARG A 79 8.70 -0.68 18.85
C ARG A 79 7.69 -1.44 17.99
N PRO A 80 6.50 -0.86 17.72
CA PRO A 80 5.51 -1.52 16.88
C PRO A 80 5.97 -1.56 15.42
N PHE A 81 5.61 -2.62 14.73
CA PHE A 81 5.89 -2.82 13.31
C PHE A 81 4.65 -3.38 12.60
N LEU A 82 4.65 -3.32 11.27
CA LEU A 82 3.55 -3.79 10.44
C LEU A 82 3.78 -5.25 10.03
N GLN A 83 2.82 -6.12 10.29
CA GLN A 83 2.80 -7.49 9.79
C GLN A 83 1.68 -7.65 8.75
N LEU A 84 1.98 -8.25 7.61
CA LEU A 84 1.03 -8.47 6.52
C LEU A 84 0.92 -9.96 6.19
N GLU A 85 -0.30 -10.39 5.91
CA GLU A 85 -0.61 -11.71 5.37
C GLU A 85 -1.48 -11.53 4.13
N ALA A 86 -1.03 -12.04 3.00
CA ALA A 86 -1.77 -12.08 1.74
C ALA A 86 -2.08 -13.54 1.38
N PRO A 87 -3.20 -14.10 1.86
CA PRO A 87 -3.62 -15.43 1.45
C PRO A 87 -4.04 -15.42 -0.03
N PRO A 88 -3.88 -16.53 -0.77
CA PRO A 88 -4.34 -16.61 -2.15
C PRO A 88 -5.85 -16.36 -2.25
N ASP A 89 -6.26 -15.44 -3.14
CA ASP A 89 -7.65 -15.07 -3.41
C ASP A 89 -8.48 -14.61 -2.19
N ALA A 90 -7.82 -14.06 -1.17
CA ALA A 90 -8.45 -13.57 0.04
C ALA A 90 -8.08 -12.12 0.35
N THR A 91 -8.80 -11.54 1.30
CA THR A 91 -8.49 -10.24 1.92
C THR A 91 -7.07 -10.25 2.50
N VAL A 92 -6.26 -9.26 2.16
CA VAL A 92 -4.95 -9.05 2.78
C VAL A 92 -5.18 -8.53 4.19
N ILE A 93 -4.55 -9.16 5.18
CA ILE A 93 -4.66 -8.79 6.58
C ILE A 93 -3.40 -8.03 6.99
N ALA A 94 -3.56 -6.83 7.53
CA ALA A 94 -2.49 -6.07 8.16
C ALA A 94 -2.66 -6.05 9.67
N ARG A 95 -1.57 -6.17 10.42
CA ARG A 95 -1.56 -6.11 11.87
C ARG A 95 -0.44 -5.21 12.38
N LEU A 96 -0.68 -4.49 13.48
CA LEU A 96 0.45 -3.98 14.27
C LEU A 96 0.85 -5.02 15.29
N ALA A 97 2.15 -5.23 15.41
CA ALA A 97 2.73 -6.17 16.35
C ALA A 97 3.97 -5.56 17.02
N VAL A 98 4.30 -6.04 18.21
CA VAL A 98 5.56 -5.76 18.91
C VAL A 98 6.32 -7.07 19.07
N ARG A 99 7.65 -7.02 19.16
CA ARG A 99 8.46 -8.20 19.46
C ARG A 99 9.42 -7.89 20.60
N PRO A 100 8.93 -7.88 21.86
CA PRO A 100 9.73 -7.47 23.00
C PRO A 100 10.97 -8.34 23.20
N LEU A 101 10.85 -9.66 22.96
CA LEU A 101 11.96 -10.61 22.92
C LEU A 101 12.10 -11.17 21.50
N SER A 102 13.31 -11.11 20.94
CA SER A 102 13.61 -11.61 19.59
C SER A 102 13.38 -13.11 19.42
N GLU A 103 13.44 -13.85 20.52
CA GLU A 103 13.28 -15.30 20.60
C GLU A 103 11.81 -15.75 20.52
N ARG A 104 10.86 -14.82 20.69
CA ARG A 104 9.43 -15.13 20.71
C ARG A 104 8.73 -14.69 19.43
N ALA A 105 7.55 -15.27 19.23
CA ALA A 105 6.55 -14.72 18.31
C ALA A 105 6.22 -13.28 18.70
N SER A 106 5.74 -12.52 17.71
CA SER A 106 5.30 -11.16 17.94
C SER A 106 3.95 -11.13 18.64
N GLU A 107 3.75 -10.15 19.51
CA GLU A 107 2.55 -9.95 20.32
C GLU A 107 1.74 -8.74 19.80
N PRO A 108 0.41 -8.73 19.93
CA PRO A 108 -0.37 -7.51 19.69
C PRO A 108 -0.05 -6.44 20.74
N PRO A 109 0.14 -5.16 20.35
CA PRO A 109 0.43 -4.08 21.29
C PRO A 109 -0.63 -3.96 22.39
N GLY A 110 -0.19 -3.94 23.65
CA GLY A 110 -1.06 -3.78 24.82
C GLY A 110 -1.97 -4.97 25.12
N SER A 111 -1.77 -6.13 24.48
CA SER A 111 -2.49 -7.37 24.75
C SER A 111 -1.53 -8.54 24.98
N GLY A 112 -2.01 -9.59 25.64
CA GLY A 112 -1.19 -10.74 26.02
C GLY A 112 -0.45 -10.54 27.35
N PRO A 113 0.47 -11.46 27.70
CA PRO A 113 1.16 -11.43 28.98
C PRO A 113 2.11 -10.21 29.10
N GLU A 114 2.10 -9.57 30.27
CA GLU A 114 2.98 -8.42 30.57
C GLU A 114 4.43 -8.83 30.78
N ARG A 115 4.65 -9.96 31.45
CA ARG A 115 5.98 -10.55 31.65
C ARG A 115 6.19 -11.65 30.62
N LEU A 116 7.26 -11.53 29.84
CA LEU A 116 7.65 -12.51 28.82
C LEU A 116 8.92 -13.23 29.24
N ILE A 117 9.02 -14.51 28.91
CA ILE A 117 10.17 -15.37 29.19
C ILE A 117 10.56 -16.10 27.90
N ALA A 118 11.85 -16.23 27.63
CA ALA A 118 12.38 -16.98 26.49
C ALA A 118 13.74 -17.59 26.83
N ARG A 119 14.32 -18.37 25.89
CA ARG A 119 15.69 -18.88 25.99
C ARG A 119 16.60 -18.26 24.93
N ARG A 120 17.74 -17.73 25.36
CA ARG A 120 18.82 -17.22 24.51
C ARG A 120 20.12 -17.92 24.88
N ASP A 121 20.73 -18.62 23.92
CA ASP A 121 21.99 -19.36 24.13
C ASP A 121 21.97 -20.31 25.36
N GLY A 122 20.84 -20.97 25.59
CA GLY A 122 20.64 -21.91 26.70
C GLY A 122 20.31 -21.25 28.04
N GLN A 123 20.43 -19.93 28.16
CA GLN A 123 20.04 -19.15 29.34
C GLN A 123 18.60 -18.66 29.23
N VAL A 124 17.94 -18.54 30.38
CA VAL A 124 16.60 -17.97 30.47
C VAL A 124 16.75 -16.45 30.43
N VAL A 125 15.95 -15.80 29.61
CA VAL A 125 15.84 -14.33 29.55
C VAL A 125 14.39 -13.96 29.79
N HIS A 126 14.16 -12.81 30.41
CA HIS A 126 12.82 -12.28 30.60
C HIS A 126 12.80 -10.77 30.35
N CYS A 127 11.61 -10.24 30.09
CA CYS A 127 11.38 -8.81 30.05
C CYS A 127 9.98 -8.48 30.58
N GLN A 128 9.78 -7.25 31.03
CA GLN A 128 8.46 -6.71 31.37
C GLN A 128 8.05 -5.67 30.33
N ARG A 129 6.88 -5.85 29.74
CA ARG A 129 6.30 -4.96 28.74
C ARG A 129 5.65 -3.75 29.41
N ASP A 130 5.79 -2.59 28.79
CA ASP A 130 5.01 -1.41 29.14
C ASP A 130 3.80 -1.31 28.21
N MET A 131 2.67 -1.87 28.63
CA MET A 131 1.44 -1.90 27.84
C MET A 131 0.94 -0.48 27.48
N GLY A 132 1.13 0.49 28.38
CA GLY A 132 0.71 1.86 28.15
C GLY A 132 1.53 2.51 27.04
N ALA A 133 2.86 2.36 27.11
CA ALA A 133 3.77 2.86 26.08
C ALA A 133 3.53 2.16 24.73
N GLU A 134 3.29 0.85 24.73
CA GLU A 134 2.97 0.08 23.52
C GLU A 134 1.71 0.61 22.82
N LEU A 135 0.62 0.83 23.56
CA LEU A 135 -0.63 1.35 23.01
C LEU A 135 -0.48 2.76 22.44
N VAL A 136 0.28 3.63 23.11
CA VAL A 136 0.56 4.98 22.62
C VAL A 136 1.38 4.93 21.32
N ALA A 137 2.44 4.12 21.29
CA ALA A 137 3.28 3.96 20.10
C ALA A 137 2.51 3.33 18.93
N ALA A 138 1.67 2.32 19.20
CA ALA A 138 0.83 1.69 18.20
C ALA A 138 -0.21 2.66 17.63
N GLY A 139 -0.82 3.50 18.47
CA GLY A 139 -1.74 4.56 18.04
C GLY A 139 -1.06 5.60 17.14
N GLN A 140 0.18 6.01 17.48
CA GLN A 140 0.96 6.91 16.65
C GLN A 140 1.31 6.30 15.30
N LEU A 141 1.73 5.02 15.28
CA LEU A 141 2.04 4.30 14.05
C LEU A 141 0.78 4.11 13.18
N ALA A 142 -0.35 3.74 13.78
CA ALA A 142 -1.62 3.59 13.08
C ALA A 142 -2.05 4.91 12.41
N ALA A 143 -1.94 6.03 13.12
CA ALA A 143 -2.22 7.36 12.57
C ALA A 143 -1.28 7.72 11.41
N LEU A 144 0.02 7.42 11.54
CA LEU A 144 1.02 7.64 10.49
C LEU A 144 0.73 6.82 9.23
N LEU A 145 0.27 5.58 9.40
CA LEU A 145 -0.15 4.68 8.32
C LEU A 145 -1.56 5.03 7.78
N GLY A 146 -2.29 5.92 8.43
CA GLY A 146 -3.66 6.30 8.08
C GLY A 146 -4.65 5.14 8.20
N VAL A 147 -4.46 4.29 9.22
CA VAL A 147 -5.41 3.23 9.61
C VAL A 147 -6.00 3.55 10.97
N GLU A 148 -7.31 3.45 11.11
CA GLU A 148 -7.99 3.76 12.37
C GLU A 148 -8.02 2.52 13.28
N PRO A 149 -7.66 2.63 14.56
CA PRO A 149 -7.89 1.56 15.53
C PRO A 149 -9.37 1.20 15.61
N HIS A 150 -9.69 -0.09 15.77
CA HIS A 150 -11.09 -0.53 15.96
C HIS A 150 -11.68 0.01 17.27
N ASP A 151 -13.02 0.00 17.38
CA ASP A 151 -13.81 0.52 18.52
C ASP A 151 -13.33 0.12 19.93
N SER A 152 -12.58 -0.98 20.07
CA SER A 152 -12.02 -1.43 21.34
C SER A 152 -10.64 -0.86 21.68
N GLY A 153 -9.95 -0.20 20.76
CA GLY A 153 -8.57 0.32 20.92
C GLY A 153 -7.49 -0.74 21.13
N LEU A 154 -7.87 -2.03 21.15
CA LEU A 154 -6.99 -3.17 21.43
C LEU A 154 -6.84 -4.11 20.23
N ARG A 155 -7.65 -3.94 19.19
CA ARG A 155 -7.56 -4.72 17.95
C ARG A 155 -6.79 -3.94 16.88
N TRP A 156 -5.56 -4.37 16.67
CA TRP A 156 -4.63 -3.84 15.68
C TRP A 156 -4.60 -4.70 14.43
N GLU A 157 -5.75 -4.95 13.83
CA GLU A 157 -5.89 -5.81 12.65
C GLU A 157 -6.85 -5.19 11.65
N TRP A 158 -6.48 -5.10 10.37
CA TRP A 158 -7.30 -4.55 9.29
C TRP A 158 -7.31 -5.50 8.10
N GLY A 159 -8.46 -5.62 7.44
CA GLY A 159 -8.62 -6.38 6.21
C GLY A 159 -8.75 -5.45 5.00
N PHE A 160 -7.96 -5.69 3.96
CA PHE A 160 -7.97 -4.97 2.70
C PHE A 160 -8.44 -5.88 1.56
N THR A 161 -9.52 -5.47 0.88
CA THR A 161 -10.06 -6.20 -0.28
C THR A 161 -9.46 -5.71 -1.60
N GLU A 162 -9.10 -4.42 -1.66
CA GLU A 162 -8.51 -3.81 -2.84
C GLU A 162 -6.99 -3.75 -2.71
N ILE A 163 -6.28 -4.18 -3.75
CA ILE A 163 -4.82 -4.17 -3.77
C ILE A 163 -4.25 -2.76 -3.66
N ASP A 164 -4.91 -1.75 -4.25
CA ASP A 164 -4.46 -0.37 -4.21
C ASP A 164 -4.41 0.19 -2.77
N ASP A 165 -5.30 -0.26 -1.89
CA ASP A 165 -5.29 0.15 -0.47
C ASP A 165 -4.12 -0.48 0.29
N VAL A 166 -3.76 -1.72 -0.04
CA VAL A 166 -2.56 -2.40 0.49
C VAL A 166 -1.30 -1.68 0.02
N LEU A 167 -1.26 -1.28 -1.25
CA LEU A 167 -0.12 -0.54 -1.81
C LEU A 167 -0.01 0.86 -1.19
N ASP A 168 -1.12 1.55 -0.94
CA ASP A 168 -1.13 2.82 -0.19
C ASP A 168 -0.55 2.65 1.22
N LEU A 169 -0.96 1.60 1.93
CA LEU A 169 -0.43 1.28 3.26
C LEU A 169 1.09 1.03 3.21
N LEU A 170 1.56 0.24 2.24
CA LEU A 170 2.98 -0.06 2.05
C LEU A 170 3.79 1.19 1.65
N ALA A 171 3.22 2.07 0.83
CA ALA A 171 3.85 3.32 0.43
C ALA A 171 4.09 4.23 1.65
N ARG A 172 3.08 4.41 2.50
CA ARG A 172 3.18 5.17 3.76
C ARG A 172 4.15 4.52 4.73
N ALA A 173 4.10 3.20 4.87
CA ALA A 173 5.03 2.45 5.72
C ALA A 173 6.49 2.65 5.28
N ARG A 174 6.76 2.62 3.97
CA ARG A 174 8.10 2.88 3.44
C ARG A 174 8.55 4.32 3.66
N GLU A 175 7.69 5.30 3.42
CA GLU A 175 8.01 6.73 3.66
C GLU A 175 8.34 6.99 5.13
N ALA A 176 7.64 6.31 6.03
CA ALA A 176 7.86 6.36 7.47
C ALA A 176 8.98 5.43 7.99
N GLU A 177 9.70 4.72 7.11
CA GLU A 177 10.73 3.73 7.45
C GLU A 177 10.26 2.66 8.45
N VAL A 178 8.98 2.28 8.38
CA VAL A 178 8.35 1.28 9.23
C VAL A 178 8.81 -0.12 8.80
N ARG A 179 9.22 -0.94 9.77
CA ARG A 179 9.50 -2.36 9.55
C ARG A 179 8.22 -3.07 9.10
N VAL A 180 8.29 -3.76 7.96
CA VAL A 180 7.20 -4.58 7.42
C VAL A 180 7.64 -6.05 7.37
N GLU A 181 6.83 -6.94 7.94
CA GLU A 181 7.04 -8.38 7.89
C GLU A 181 5.88 -9.09 7.20
N TRP A 182 6.20 -10.12 6.41
CA TRP A 182 5.20 -10.91 5.69
C TRP A 182 5.10 -12.31 6.27
N GLY A 183 3.90 -12.70 6.71
CA GLY A 183 3.58 -14.06 7.17
C GLY A 183 3.25 -15.04 6.03
N SER A 184 3.05 -14.53 4.81
CA SER A 184 2.68 -15.30 3.61
C SER A 184 3.80 -15.40 2.58
N GLU A 185 3.70 -16.39 1.68
CA GLU A 185 4.58 -16.51 0.50
C GLU A 185 4.35 -15.37 -0.50
N GLN A 186 3.08 -15.02 -0.74
CA GLN A 186 2.71 -13.87 -1.55
C GLN A 186 3.12 -12.59 -0.81
N ARG A 187 3.82 -11.70 -1.52
CA ARG A 187 4.29 -10.42 -1.00
C ARG A 187 4.02 -9.32 -2.00
N TYR A 188 3.73 -8.14 -1.49
CA TYR A 188 3.63 -6.93 -2.29
C TYR A 188 4.72 -5.96 -1.85
N ASN A 189 5.30 -5.27 -2.81
CA ASN A 189 6.28 -4.24 -2.56
C ASN A 189 5.98 -3.02 -3.42
N VAL A 190 5.96 -1.84 -2.78
CA VAL A 190 5.93 -0.57 -3.48
C VAL A 190 7.36 -0.06 -3.60
N GLY A 191 7.92 -0.33 -4.77
CA GLY A 191 9.20 0.22 -5.22
C GLY A 191 9.10 1.71 -5.49
N ARG A 192 10.06 2.27 -6.22
CA ARG A 192 10.15 3.72 -6.44
C ARG A 192 8.87 4.34 -7.03
N THR A 193 8.63 5.60 -6.68
CA THR A 193 7.66 6.45 -7.38
C THR A 193 8.22 6.79 -8.76
N ILE A 194 7.41 6.63 -9.80
CA ILE A 194 7.74 7.03 -11.17
C ILE A 194 7.34 8.48 -11.40
N THR A 195 8.23 9.21 -12.07
CA THR A 195 8.10 10.63 -12.35
C THR A 195 8.22 10.87 -13.85
N GLY A 196 7.98 12.11 -14.31
CA GLY A 196 8.12 12.44 -15.72
C GLY A 196 9.50 12.11 -16.28
N SER A 197 10.59 12.28 -15.51
CA SER A 197 11.95 11.92 -15.96
C SER A 197 12.16 10.43 -16.26
N ASP A 198 11.29 9.57 -15.75
CA ASP A 198 11.34 8.13 -16.02
C ASP A 198 10.58 7.76 -17.30
N LEU A 199 9.76 8.67 -17.83
CA LEU A 199 8.88 8.46 -18.97
C LEU A 199 9.61 8.77 -20.28
N THR A 200 9.59 7.81 -21.20
CA THR A 200 9.89 8.04 -22.62
C THR A 200 8.61 7.84 -23.43
N VAL A 201 8.25 8.82 -24.26
CA VAL A 201 7.12 8.73 -25.20
C VAL A 201 7.66 8.83 -26.62
N ARG A 202 7.23 7.93 -27.49
CA ARG A 202 7.53 7.94 -28.92
C ARG A 202 6.24 8.19 -29.69
N ALA A 203 6.26 9.22 -30.53
CA ALA A 203 5.14 9.58 -31.39
C ALA A 203 5.52 9.35 -32.86
N GLU A 204 4.92 8.34 -33.47
CA GLU A 204 5.19 7.93 -34.85
C GLU A 204 3.96 8.15 -35.74
N GLY A 205 4.17 8.59 -36.98
CA GLY A 205 3.07 8.75 -37.94
C GLY A 205 2.33 7.43 -38.17
N ALA A 206 1.04 7.38 -37.84
CA ALA A 206 0.21 6.19 -38.07
C ALA A 206 -0.40 6.19 -39.49
N LYS A 207 -1.01 5.07 -39.88
CA LYS A 207 -1.79 5.00 -41.13
C LYS A 207 -3.05 5.88 -41.01
N GLY A 208 -2.99 7.08 -41.56
CA GLY A 208 -4.05 8.08 -41.56
C GLY A 208 -3.44 9.48 -41.43
N ARG A 209 -3.95 10.49 -42.15
CA ARG A 209 -3.31 11.81 -42.25
C ARG A 209 -3.18 12.57 -40.91
N ASP A 210 -4.03 12.25 -39.94
CA ASP A 210 -4.24 13.03 -38.72
C ASP A 210 -4.13 12.21 -37.42
N TRP A 211 -3.55 11.01 -37.50
CA TRP A 211 -3.36 10.11 -36.36
C TRP A 211 -1.89 9.72 -36.19
N PHE A 212 -1.44 9.67 -34.94
CA PHE A 212 -0.11 9.22 -34.53
C PHE A 212 -0.23 8.00 -33.62
N GLY A 213 0.68 7.04 -33.78
CA GLY A 213 0.87 5.97 -32.82
C GLY A 213 1.65 6.50 -31.63
N LEU A 214 1.23 6.12 -30.42
CA LEU A 214 1.95 6.37 -29.19
C LEU A 214 2.58 5.07 -28.71
N ASP A 215 3.90 5.09 -28.59
CA ASP A 215 4.67 4.03 -27.97
C ASP A 215 5.60 4.63 -26.90
N GLY A 216 6.30 3.79 -26.16
CA GLY A 216 7.26 4.20 -25.15
C GLY A 216 7.13 3.38 -23.90
N GLY A 217 7.61 3.95 -22.80
CA GLY A 217 7.55 3.28 -21.51
C GLY A 217 8.17 4.09 -20.40
N VAL A 218 7.95 3.61 -19.20
CA VAL A 218 8.49 4.17 -17.96
C VAL A 218 9.58 3.25 -17.45
N LYS A 219 10.77 3.80 -17.22
CA LYS A 219 11.90 3.04 -16.66
C LYS A 219 11.79 2.95 -15.14
N VAL A 220 11.75 1.74 -14.62
CA VAL A 220 11.70 1.44 -13.17
C VAL A 220 12.84 0.48 -12.84
N GLY A 221 13.91 1.02 -12.26
CA GLY A 221 15.15 0.25 -12.05
C GLY A 221 15.71 -0.23 -13.38
N ASP A 222 15.83 -1.56 -13.53
CA ASP A 222 16.28 -2.22 -14.76
C ASP A 222 15.11 -2.64 -15.67
N SER A 223 13.87 -2.48 -15.21
CA SER A 223 12.66 -2.84 -15.94
C SER A 223 12.09 -1.63 -16.71
N VAL A 224 11.39 -1.90 -17.81
CA VAL A 224 10.65 -0.89 -18.57
C VAL A 224 9.20 -1.30 -18.67
N ILE A 225 8.31 -0.49 -18.10
CA ILE A 225 6.87 -0.68 -18.18
C ILE A 225 6.38 -0.01 -19.46
N PRO A 226 5.73 -0.73 -20.39
CA PRO A 226 5.23 -0.14 -21.62
C PRO A 226 4.21 0.97 -21.36
N LEU A 227 4.23 2.04 -22.17
CA LEU A 227 3.32 3.18 -22.00
C LEU A 227 1.84 2.76 -22.00
N ARG A 228 1.47 1.82 -22.87
CA ARG A 228 0.11 1.23 -22.93
C ARG A 228 -0.37 0.64 -21.59
N GLU A 229 0.55 0.07 -20.81
CA GLU A 229 0.24 -0.52 -19.49
C GLU A 229 -0.08 0.58 -18.48
N VAL A 230 0.72 1.65 -18.51
CA VAL A 230 0.51 2.83 -17.67
C VAL A 230 -0.81 3.51 -18.02
N LEU A 231 -1.07 3.76 -19.31
CA LEU A 231 -2.33 4.36 -19.76
C LEU A 231 -3.54 3.48 -19.43
N ARG A 232 -3.40 2.15 -19.53
CA ARG A 232 -4.43 1.20 -19.09
C ARG A 232 -4.71 1.31 -17.59
N ALA A 233 -3.68 1.30 -16.75
CA ALA A 233 -3.84 1.43 -15.30
C ALA A 233 -4.58 2.73 -14.93
N LEU A 234 -4.24 3.84 -15.61
CA LEU A 234 -4.89 5.13 -15.42
C LEU A 234 -6.35 5.15 -15.89
N ARG A 235 -6.69 4.49 -17.01
CA ARG A 235 -8.09 4.31 -17.44
C ARG A 235 -8.91 3.53 -16.40
N GLU A 236 -8.29 2.58 -15.72
CA GLU A 236 -8.87 1.84 -14.60
C GLU A 236 -8.85 2.62 -13.27
N ARG A 237 -8.39 3.88 -13.28
CA ARG A 237 -8.22 4.76 -12.10
C ARG A 237 -7.27 4.22 -11.04
N ARG A 238 -6.33 3.35 -11.43
CA ARG A 238 -5.28 2.84 -10.54
C ARG A 238 -4.18 3.86 -10.37
N ARG A 239 -3.59 3.91 -9.16
CA ARG A 239 -2.45 4.77 -8.82
C ARG A 239 -1.09 4.04 -8.92
N TYR A 240 -1.13 2.75 -9.17
CA TYR A 240 0.04 1.87 -9.20
C TYR A 240 0.12 1.11 -10.52
N VAL A 241 1.35 0.88 -10.96
CA VAL A 241 1.65 0.05 -12.12
C VAL A 241 2.52 -1.13 -11.69
N ARG A 242 2.20 -2.31 -12.23
CA ARG A 242 2.95 -3.53 -11.93
C ARG A 242 4.27 -3.53 -12.68
N VAL A 243 5.37 -3.70 -11.96
CA VAL A 243 6.74 -3.80 -12.50
C VAL A 243 7.09 -5.27 -12.77
N GLY A 244 6.74 -6.15 -11.84
CA GLY A 244 7.10 -7.57 -11.85
C GLY A 244 6.12 -8.41 -11.02
N GLU A 245 6.52 -9.60 -10.60
CA GLU A 245 5.73 -10.39 -9.65
C GLU A 245 5.84 -9.78 -8.24
N GLY A 246 4.71 -9.36 -7.68
CA GLY A 246 4.66 -8.72 -6.36
C GLY A 246 5.23 -7.29 -6.30
N GLU A 247 5.91 -6.82 -7.34
CA GLU A 247 6.54 -5.49 -7.39
C GLU A 247 5.69 -4.47 -8.13
N TRP A 248 5.46 -3.33 -7.48
CA TRP A 248 4.64 -2.22 -7.95
C TRP A 248 5.40 -0.90 -7.87
N ALA A 249 5.09 0.02 -8.78
CA ALA A 249 5.57 1.39 -8.73
C ALA A 249 4.39 2.36 -8.59
N ALA A 250 4.52 3.32 -7.68
CA ALA A 250 3.56 4.40 -7.51
C ALA A 250 3.73 5.44 -8.63
N ILE A 251 2.63 5.99 -9.15
CA ILE A 251 2.68 7.07 -10.12
C ILE A 251 2.67 8.41 -9.36
N ASP A 252 3.65 9.28 -9.62
CA ASP A 252 3.63 10.63 -9.06
C ASP A 252 2.37 11.40 -9.48
N ALA A 253 1.84 12.24 -8.59
CA ALA A 253 0.58 12.95 -8.81
C ALA A 253 0.62 13.92 -10.01
N GLN A 254 1.77 14.55 -10.29
CA GLN A 254 1.92 15.42 -11.46
C GLN A 254 1.97 14.60 -12.76
N LEU A 255 2.70 13.49 -12.75
CA LEU A 255 2.73 12.55 -13.88
C LEU A 255 1.34 11.96 -14.15
N GLN A 256 0.64 11.50 -13.09
CA GLN A 256 -0.70 10.95 -13.17
C GLN A 256 -1.67 11.93 -13.85
N ARG A 257 -1.72 13.19 -13.39
CA ARG A 257 -2.61 14.21 -13.99
C ARG A 257 -2.36 14.43 -15.49
N ARG A 258 -1.10 14.47 -15.91
CA ARG A 258 -0.75 14.66 -17.33
C ARG A 258 -1.10 13.44 -18.16
N LEU A 259 -0.82 12.24 -17.66
CA LEU A 259 -1.13 11.00 -18.35
C LEU A 259 -2.63 10.65 -18.33
N ASP A 260 -3.40 11.08 -17.34
CA ASP A 260 -4.86 10.88 -17.29
C ASP A 260 -5.55 11.57 -18.47
N ALA A 261 -5.17 12.83 -18.75
CA ALA A 261 -5.68 13.56 -19.91
C ALA A 261 -5.33 12.83 -21.22
N LEU A 262 -4.10 12.32 -21.32
CA LEU A 262 -3.65 11.55 -22.47
C LEU A 262 -4.41 10.22 -22.59
N ALA A 263 -4.62 9.50 -21.49
CA ALA A 263 -5.27 8.20 -21.44
C ALA A 263 -6.76 8.27 -21.84
N GLN A 264 -7.42 9.39 -21.49
CA GLN A 264 -8.81 9.67 -21.87
C GLN A 264 -8.96 10.11 -23.33
N THR A 265 -7.92 10.72 -23.91
CA THR A 265 -7.95 11.24 -25.28
C THR A 265 -7.43 10.24 -26.32
N ALA A 266 -6.48 9.40 -25.94
CA ALA A 266 -5.89 8.39 -26.81
C ALA A 266 -6.92 7.28 -27.12
N ALA A 267 -7.09 7.00 -28.41
CA ALA A 267 -7.92 5.91 -28.90
C ALA A 267 -7.08 4.63 -29.01
N THR A 268 -7.53 3.56 -28.37
CA THR A 268 -6.89 2.24 -28.49
C THR A 268 -7.45 1.49 -29.70
N ASP A 269 -6.56 1.00 -30.56
CA ASP A 269 -6.97 0.24 -31.74
C ASP A 269 -7.27 -1.24 -31.42
N LYS A 270 -7.70 -2.01 -32.43
CA LYS A 270 -8.03 -3.44 -32.26
C LYS A 270 -6.85 -4.32 -31.83
N LYS A 271 -5.63 -3.84 -31.96
CA LYS A 271 -4.40 -4.54 -31.56
C LYS A 271 -3.95 -4.14 -30.15
N GLY A 272 -4.61 -3.17 -29.53
CA GLY A 272 -4.21 -2.63 -28.23
C GLY A 272 -3.18 -1.50 -28.33
N ASP A 273 -2.89 -1.00 -29.53
CA ASP A 273 -1.95 0.11 -29.72
C ASP A 273 -2.69 1.44 -29.53
N ASP A 274 -2.12 2.32 -28.71
CA ASP A 274 -2.68 3.64 -28.46
C ASP A 274 -2.36 4.60 -29.61
N ARG A 275 -3.39 5.32 -30.06
CA ARG A 275 -3.29 6.33 -31.12
C ARG A 275 -3.83 7.65 -30.65
N LEU A 276 -3.21 8.72 -31.11
CA LEU A 276 -3.55 10.08 -30.75
C LEU A 276 -3.90 10.89 -31.99
N SER A 277 -4.99 11.65 -31.90
CA SER A 277 -5.31 12.65 -32.91
C SER A 277 -4.29 13.79 -32.85
N ILE A 278 -3.96 14.37 -34.01
CA ILE A 278 -3.12 15.58 -34.09
C ILE A 278 -3.60 16.73 -33.19
N LEU A 279 -4.92 16.85 -32.98
CA LEU A 279 -5.50 17.89 -32.13
C LEU A 279 -5.10 17.73 -30.65
N ALA A 280 -4.73 16.52 -30.25
CA ALA A 280 -4.28 16.21 -28.91
C ALA A 280 -2.75 16.18 -28.78
N ALA A 281 -2.01 16.54 -29.83
CA ALA A 281 -0.55 16.67 -29.79
C ALA A 281 -0.02 17.58 -28.66
N PRO A 282 -0.70 18.68 -28.26
CA PRO A 282 -0.29 19.48 -27.10
C PRO A 282 -0.19 18.67 -25.80
N LEU A 283 -0.99 17.61 -25.62
CA LEU A 283 -0.92 16.76 -24.43
C LEU A 283 0.41 16.02 -24.33
N VAL A 284 0.96 15.58 -25.46
CA VAL A 284 2.26 14.88 -25.52
C VAL A 284 3.39 15.89 -25.36
N ALA A 285 3.29 17.07 -25.97
CA ALA A 285 4.27 18.13 -25.80
C ALA A 285 4.37 18.60 -24.33
N GLY A 286 3.23 18.72 -23.65
CA GLY A 286 3.19 19.08 -22.23
C GLY A 286 3.82 18.03 -21.29
N LEU A 287 4.18 16.84 -21.78
CA LEU A 287 4.94 15.87 -21.00
C LEU A 287 6.41 16.29 -20.85
N GLU A 288 6.97 17.04 -21.82
CA GLU A 288 8.35 17.56 -21.71
C GLU A 288 8.48 18.53 -20.53
N GLU A 289 7.43 19.30 -20.23
CA GLU A 289 7.37 20.23 -19.08
C GLU A 289 7.53 19.53 -17.73
N ILE A 290 7.19 18.25 -17.65
CA ILE A 290 7.33 17.43 -16.44
C ILE A 290 8.57 16.54 -16.47
N GLY A 291 9.46 16.75 -17.45
CA GLY A 291 10.73 16.05 -17.60
C GLY A 291 10.69 14.79 -18.46
N ALA A 292 9.56 14.47 -19.11
CA ALA A 292 9.49 13.30 -19.98
C ALA A 292 10.33 13.46 -21.24
N HIS A 293 10.93 12.35 -21.67
CA HIS A 293 11.66 12.31 -22.93
C HIS A 293 10.69 11.99 -24.08
N VAL A 294 10.31 13.01 -24.84
CA VAL A 294 9.44 12.85 -26.01
C VAL A 294 10.29 12.75 -27.28
N VAL A 295 10.08 11.70 -28.05
CA VAL A 295 10.77 11.45 -29.31
C VAL A 295 9.73 11.38 -30.42
N GLY A 296 9.80 12.31 -31.36
CA GLY A 296 8.93 12.35 -32.52
C GLY A 296 9.62 11.92 -33.81
N THR A 297 8.86 11.31 -34.71
CA THR A 297 9.26 11.19 -36.13
C THR A 297 9.24 12.55 -36.82
N GLY A 298 9.88 12.68 -38.00
CA GLY A 298 9.89 13.96 -38.76
C GLY A 298 8.49 14.52 -39.04
N ALA A 299 7.52 13.65 -39.34
CA ALA A 299 6.13 14.07 -39.54
C ALA A 299 5.47 14.60 -38.26
N TRP A 300 5.79 14.04 -37.09
CA TRP A 300 5.33 14.57 -35.81
C TRP A 300 5.95 15.94 -35.52
N LEU A 301 7.26 16.07 -35.71
CA LEU A 301 7.99 17.31 -35.48
C LEU A 301 7.48 18.45 -36.38
N GLU A 302 7.22 18.17 -37.66
CA GLU A 302 6.62 19.15 -38.59
C GLU A 302 5.25 19.64 -38.10
N ARG A 303 4.42 18.75 -37.56
CA ARG A 303 3.11 19.13 -37.03
C ARG A 303 3.19 19.92 -35.73
N MET A 304 4.13 19.56 -34.86
CA MET A 304 4.43 20.32 -33.65
C MET A 304 4.94 21.73 -33.98
N GLU A 305 5.74 21.87 -35.04
CA GLU A 305 6.20 23.19 -35.48
C GLU A 305 5.04 24.03 -36.03
N ARG A 306 4.21 23.46 -36.91
CA ARG A 306 3.00 24.14 -37.41
C ARG A 306 2.04 24.56 -36.30
N MET A 307 1.95 23.77 -35.22
CA MET A 307 1.17 24.13 -34.04
C MET A 307 1.74 25.37 -33.34
N ARG A 308 3.08 25.43 -33.16
CA ARG A 308 3.76 26.59 -32.57
C ARG A 308 3.59 27.82 -33.45
N GLU A 309 3.81 27.69 -34.76
CA GLU A 309 3.59 28.77 -35.73
C GLU A 309 2.14 29.27 -35.70
N ALA A 310 1.15 28.38 -35.58
CA ALA A 310 -0.25 28.76 -35.50
C ALA A 310 -0.57 29.58 -34.25
N ALA A 311 0.11 29.34 -33.12
CA ALA A 311 -0.12 30.09 -31.89
C ALA A 311 0.29 31.57 -32.03
N ASP A 312 1.36 31.84 -32.78
CA ASP A 312 1.92 33.17 -33.00
C ASP A 312 1.48 33.81 -34.32
N LEU A 313 0.62 33.14 -35.09
CA LEU A 313 0.18 33.60 -36.40
C LEU A 313 -0.68 34.87 -36.25
N ASP A 314 -0.19 35.95 -36.88
CA ASP A 314 -0.95 37.17 -37.09
C ASP A 314 -1.87 36.99 -38.31
N VAL A 315 -3.17 37.18 -38.10
CA VAL A 315 -4.21 36.91 -39.10
C VAL A 315 -4.94 38.22 -39.43
N PRO A 316 -4.46 39.01 -40.41
CA PRO A 316 -5.15 40.21 -40.81
C PRO A 316 -6.49 39.88 -41.49
N ILE A 317 -7.50 40.71 -41.25
CA ILE A 317 -8.76 40.63 -41.99
C ILE A 317 -8.46 40.93 -43.47
N PRO A 318 -8.90 40.08 -44.42
CA PRO A 318 -8.66 40.32 -45.84
C PRO A 318 -9.29 41.63 -46.32
N ASP A 319 -8.56 42.40 -47.13
CA ASP A 319 -9.04 43.68 -47.69
C ASP A 319 -10.33 43.54 -48.53
N ALA A 320 -10.60 42.34 -49.04
CA ALA A 320 -11.81 42.02 -49.80
C ALA A 320 -13.07 41.86 -48.91
N PHE A 321 -12.92 41.76 -47.59
CA PHE A 321 -14.04 41.62 -46.67
C PHE A 321 -14.81 42.95 -46.55
N THR A 322 -16.10 42.92 -46.88
CA THR A 322 -16.98 44.09 -46.79
C THR A 322 -17.87 43.97 -45.56
N GLY A 323 -17.50 44.64 -44.46
CA GLY A 323 -18.27 44.66 -43.22
C GLY A 323 -17.43 45.07 -42.01
N SER A 324 -18.06 45.19 -40.84
CA SER A 324 -17.37 45.38 -39.56
C SER A 324 -17.59 44.14 -38.69
N LEU A 325 -16.50 43.47 -38.31
CA LEU A 325 -16.55 42.38 -37.34
C LEU A 325 -16.66 42.94 -35.93
N ARG A 326 -17.53 42.33 -35.11
CA ARG A 326 -17.51 42.50 -33.65
C ARG A 326 -16.28 41.80 -33.07
N ASP A 327 -15.91 42.15 -31.85
CA ASP A 327 -14.70 41.61 -31.21
C ASP A 327 -14.68 40.08 -31.16
N TYR A 328 -15.79 39.45 -30.78
CA TYR A 328 -15.90 37.98 -30.77
C TYR A 328 -15.83 37.34 -32.18
N GLN A 329 -16.31 38.04 -33.21
CA GLN A 329 -16.27 37.53 -34.59
C GLN A 329 -14.85 37.62 -35.16
N ARG A 330 -14.10 38.65 -34.75
CA ARG A 330 -12.66 38.77 -35.03
C ARG A 330 -11.90 37.65 -34.33
N GLU A 331 -12.15 37.43 -33.05
CA GLU A 331 -11.53 36.34 -32.28
C GLU A 331 -11.84 34.96 -32.90
N GLY A 332 -13.09 34.72 -33.28
CA GLY A 332 -13.50 33.49 -33.97
C GLY A 332 -12.84 33.31 -35.34
N PHE A 333 -12.68 34.39 -36.12
CA PHE A 333 -11.95 34.37 -37.39
C PHE A 333 -10.46 34.05 -37.19
N GLU A 334 -9.80 34.73 -36.24
CA GLU A 334 -8.39 34.49 -35.90
C GLU A 334 -8.20 33.05 -35.42
N TRP A 335 -9.07 32.55 -34.55
CA TRP A 335 -9.05 31.18 -34.06
C TRP A 335 -9.18 30.15 -35.20
N LEU A 336 -10.15 30.33 -36.10
CA LEU A 336 -10.34 29.45 -37.26
C LEU A 336 -9.14 29.46 -38.21
N ALA A 337 -8.56 30.63 -38.48
CA ALA A 337 -7.40 30.76 -39.35
C ALA A 337 -6.16 30.08 -38.78
N ARG A 338 -5.90 30.25 -37.47
CA ARG A 338 -4.84 29.55 -36.75
C ARG A 338 -5.05 28.04 -36.76
N LEU A 339 -6.28 27.59 -36.52
CA LEU A 339 -6.61 26.17 -36.54
C LEU A 339 -6.47 25.55 -37.93
N ALA A 340 -6.80 26.29 -39.00
CA ALA A 340 -6.57 25.86 -40.38
C ALA A 340 -5.07 25.78 -40.74
N HIS A 341 -4.22 26.61 -40.13
CA HIS A 341 -2.75 26.50 -40.27
C HIS A 341 -2.22 25.23 -39.59
N TRP A 342 -2.80 24.84 -38.46
CA TRP A 342 -2.34 23.71 -37.66
C TRP A 342 -2.94 22.34 -38.07
N ALA A 343 -4.26 22.25 -38.28
CA ALA A 343 -5.01 21.01 -38.44
C ALA A 343 -5.96 21.02 -39.64
N SER A 344 -6.45 19.84 -40.03
CA SER A 344 -7.26 19.61 -41.24
C SER A 344 -8.76 19.85 -41.07
N GLY A 345 -9.22 20.39 -39.92
CA GLY A 345 -10.64 20.67 -39.69
C GLY A 345 -10.95 21.26 -38.32
N ALA A 346 -12.11 21.91 -38.22
CA ALA A 346 -12.64 22.56 -37.02
C ALA A 346 -14.18 22.44 -37.00
N CYS A 347 -14.76 22.37 -35.81
CA CYS A 347 -16.20 22.55 -35.61
C CYS A 347 -16.41 23.88 -34.89
N LEU A 348 -16.96 24.88 -35.57
CA LEU A 348 -17.43 26.11 -34.94
C LEU A 348 -18.91 25.93 -34.60
N ALA A 349 -19.22 25.86 -33.32
CA ALA A 349 -20.56 25.56 -32.81
C ALA A 349 -21.11 26.73 -31.99
N ASP A 350 -21.04 27.93 -32.55
CA ASP A 350 -21.60 29.14 -31.94
C ASP A 350 -23.14 29.10 -31.93
N ASP A 351 -23.74 29.71 -30.91
CA ASP A 351 -25.19 29.84 -30.79
C ASP A 351 -25.80 30.61 -31.97
N MET A 352 -27.03 30.25 -32.34
CA MET A 352 -27.76 30.92 -33.43
C MET A 352 -27.94 32.42 -33.13
N GLY A 353 -27.42 33.27 -34.02
CA GLY A 353 -27.52 34.73 -33.93
C GLY A 353 -26.23 35.43 -33.54
N LEU A 354 -25.16 34.67 -33.31
CA LEU A 354 -23.78 35.16 -33.15
C LEU A 354 -23.09 35.38 -34.50
#